data_AF-A0A4S2IR74-F1
#
_entry.id   AF-A0A4S2IR74-F1
#
_cell.length_a   1.000
_cell.length_b   1.000
_cell.length_c   1.000
_cell.angle_alpha   90.00
_cell.angle_beta   90.00
_cell.angle_gamma   90.00
#
_symmetry.space_group_name_H-M   'P 1'
#
loop_
_entity.id
_entity.type
_entity.pdbx_description
1 polymer ?
#
loop_
_entity_poly.entity_id
_entity_poly.type
_entity_poly.pdbx_seq_one_letter_code
_entity_poly.pdbx_strand_id
1 'polypeptide(L)'
;MLAKSVRMAAAVATCAAVATAAYATTYNGQANGRSAPQGTASHPQPVAAQRLAQPQQVPQHGLVKGMRLPVQDYMLSNADTAQVEDARSAVESACMQRHGFTFNPPSARGTVPVGYDEANMERRYGLTDEAVAGTHGYQLPGVADPSQEQAESDAEEKAEGRTDAWDKVLDEECIPEANEKVGIIDPTDPAGELSAQSFEVTKTQVPVTKALAAWSSCMNRAGHSLRSPLDAAADFPSDAAVGRSPSKPSRAEVRTATADVTCKKSSGLVAVWYKAEVAYQAKQIAAHKNQLQTQKSRDAKLIGNARAVLAGPDNH
;
A
#
# COMPACT_ATOMS: atom_id res chain seq x y z
N MET A 1 -38.98 57.21 -6.26
CA MET A 1 -39.90 57.09 -7.42
C MET A 1 -39.41 55.90 -8.22
N LEU A 2 -40.11 54.78 -8.45
CA LEU A 2 -41.50 54.38 -8.29
C LEU A 2 -41.54 52.89 -7.85
N ALA A 3 -42.55 52.56 -7.04
CA ALA A 3 -42.87 51.24 -6.53
C ALA A 3 -44.03 50.58 -7.33
N LYS A 4 -44.12 49.23 -7.28
CA LYS A 4 -45.34 48.37 -7.13
C LYS A 4 -44.98 46.93 -7.59
N SER A 5 -44.78 45.91 -6.74
CA SER A 5 -45.66 45.12 -5.84
C SER A 5 -46.63 44.13 -6.50
N VAL A 6 -46.76 42.93 -5.87
CA VAL A 6 -47.90 41.95 -5.79
C VAL A 6 -47.57 40.58 -6.45
N ARG A 7 -47.72 39.37 -5.86
CA ARG A 7 -48.63 38.82 -4.82
C ARG A 7 -48.04 37.54 -4.16
N MET A 8 -48.36 37.34 -2.87
CA MET A 8 -48.27 36.09 -2.11
C MET A 8 -49.28 35.02 -2.61
N ALA A 9 -48.97 33.74 -2.39
CA ALA A 9 -49.97 32.69 -2.18
C ALA A 9 -49.49 31.73 -1.09
N ALA A 10 -50.27 31.68 -0.01
CA ALA A 10 -50.13 30.78 1.12
C ALA A 10 -50.93 29.49 0.87
N ALA A 11 -50.50 28.37 1.47
CA ALA A 11 -51.37 27.23 1.72
C ALA A 11 -51.08 26.70 3.13
N VAL A 12 -52.06 26.87 4.01
CA VAL A 12 -52.17 26.27 5.35
C VAL A 12 -53.43 25.41 5.35
N ALA A 13 -53.31 24.16 5.80
CA ALA A 13 -54.37 23.37 6.44
C ALA A 13 -53.70 22.12 7.06
N THR A 14 -53.20 22.13 8.30
CA THR A 14 -53.84 21.85 9.61
C THR A 14 -54.61 20.53 9.76
N CYS A 15 -54.12 19.76 10.75
CA CYS A 15 -54.81 18.99 11.80
C CYS A 15 -55.39 17.60 11.48
N ALA A 16 -54.86 16.57 12.16
CA ALA A 16 -55.47 16.08 13.41
C ALA A 16 -54.55 15.07 14.14
N ALA A 17 -54.40 15.29 15.45
CA ALA A 17 -53.76 14.43 16.44
C ALA A 17 -54.72 13.34 16.96
N VAL A 18 -54.19 12.38 17.74
CA VAL A 18 -54.68 11.74 19.01
C VAL A 18 -53.88 10.43 19.18
N ALA A 19 -52.85 10.37 20.01
CA ALA A 19 -52.82 10.16 21.48
C ALA A 19 -53.07 8.71 21.94
N THR A 20 -51.98 8.12 22.46
CA THR A 20 -51.84 7.29 23.68
C THR A 20 -52.88 6.22 24.04
N ALA A 21 -52.39 5.00 24.29
CA ALA A 21 -52.71 4.27 25.53
C ALA A 21 -51.68 3.16 25.80
N ALA A 22 -50.93 3.34 26.89
CA ALA A 22 -50.27 2.26 27.60
C ALA A 22 -51.34 1.40 28.31
N TYR A 23 -51.17 0.08 28.30
CA TYR A 23 -51.76 -0.80 29.31
C TYR A 23 -50.69 -1.78 29.78
N ALA A 24 -50.17 -1.52 30.98
CA ALA A 24 -49.60 -2.55 31.83
C ALA A 24 -50.76 -3.24 32.53
N THR A 25 -50.74 -4.57 32.62
CA THR A 25 -50.86 -5.33 33.88
C THR A 25 -50.82 -6.84 33.63
N THR A 26 -49.75 -7.44 34.18
CA THR A 26 -49.71 -8.66 35.00
C THR A 26 -50.66 -9.82 34.70
N TYR A 27 -50.09 -11.00 34.47
CA TYR A 27 -50.51 -12.22 35.20
C TYR A 27 -49.31 -13.13 35.48
N ASN A 28 -49.36 -13.74 36.65
CA ASN A 28 -48.28 -14.40 37.39
C ASN A 28 -48.58 -15.92 37.48
N GLY A 29 -47.53 -16.75 37.55
CA GLY A 29 -47.58 -18.20 37.83
C GLY A 29 -47.80 -19.11 36.61
N GLN A 30 -47.18 -20.29 36.44
CA GLN A 30 -46.48 -21.17 37.38
C GLN A 30 -45.35 -21.96 36.68
N ALA A 31 -44.40 -22.39 37.51
CA ALA A 31 -43.26 -23.23 37.19
C ALA A 31 -43.64 -24.62 36.64
N ASN A 32 -42.82 -25.15 35.72
CA ASN A 32 -42.31 -26.51 35.80
C ASN A 32 -41.05 -26.66 34.95
N GLY A 33 -39.99 -27.12 35.59
CA GLY A 33 -38.64 -27.14 35.06
C GLY A 33 -38.41 -28.17 33.95
N ARG A 34 -37.43 -27.84 33.11
CA ARG A 34 -36.51 -28.77 32.45
C ARG A 34 -35.22 -28.00 32.18
N SER A 35 -34.16 -28.42 32.84
CA SER A 35 -32.81 -27.89 32.71
C SER A 35 -32.31 -28.03 31.27
N ALA A 36 -32.02 -26.90 30.62
CA ALA A 36 -31.24 -26.83 29.40
C ALA A 36 -29.83 -26.30 29.75
N PRO A 37 -28.77 -26.83 29.13
CA PRO A 37 -27.40 -26.47 29.50
C PRO A 37 -27.12 -25.01 29.14
N GLN A 38 -26.38 -24.34 30.02
CA GLN A 38 -25.88 -22.98 29.83
C GLN A 38 -25.05 -22.94 28.53
N GLY A 39 -25.66 -22.43 27.46
CA GLY A 39 -24.92 -21.92 26.31
C GLY A 39 -24.19 -20.67 26.77
N THR A 40 -22.88 -20.76 26.88
CA THR A 40 -22.01 -19.61 27.05
C THR A 40 -22.35 -18.57 25.99
N ALA A 41 -22.85 -17.41 26.40
CA ALA A 41 -23.02 -16.27 25.53
C ALA A 41 -21.63 -15.86 25.03
N SER A 42 -21.31 -16.32 23.82
CA SER A 42 -20.16 -15.87 23.05
C SER A 42 -20.31 -14.36 22.88
N HIS A 43 -19.57 -13.60 23.67
CA HIS A 43 -19.32 -12.20 23.38
C HIS A 43 -18.75 -12.16 21.96
N PRO A 44 -19.26 -11.30 21.06
CA PRO A 44 -18.55 -11.04 19.81
C PRO A 44 -17.19 -10.50 20.22
N GLN A 45 -16.16 -11.33 20.05
CA GLN A 45 -14.77 -10.90 20.14
C GLN A 45 -14.67 -9.67 19.22
N PRO A 46 -14.10 -8.54 19.68
CA PRO A 46 -13.71 -7.50 18.75
C PRO A 46 -12.88 -8.20 17.68
N VAL A 47 -13.29 -8.05 16.42
CA VAL A 47 -12.55 -8.54 15.26
C VAL A 47 -11.09 -8.23 15.52
N ALA A 48 -10.34 -9.26 15.91
CA ALA A 48 -8.93 -9.13 16.15
C ALA A 48 -8.41 -8.51 14.87
N ALA A 49 -7.89 -7.29 14.98
CA ALA A 49 -7.24 -6.59 13.90
C ALA A 49 -6.46 -7.65 13.14
N GLN A 50 -6.93 -7.95 11.92
CA GLN A 50 -6.17 -8.82 11.05
C GLN A 50 -4.79 -8.21 11.09
N ARG A 51 -3.81 -8.92 11.66
CA ARG A 51 -2.41 -8.56 11.49
C ARG A 51 -2.27 -8.48 9.99
N LEU A 52 -2.30 -7.26 9.44
CA LEU A 52 -1.97 -7.02 8.06
C LEU A 52 -0.63 -7.73 7.91
N ALA A 53 -0.64 -8.83 7.14
CA ALA A 53 0.49 -9.72 7.05
C ALA A 53 1.68 -8.83 6.67
N GLN A 54 2.74 -8.86 7.47
CA GLN A 54 3.90 -8.01 7.21
C GLN A 54 4.32 -8.18 5.75
N PRO A 55 4.64 -7.09 5.03
CA PRO A 55 5.07 -7.16 3.63
C PRO A 55 6.12 -8.25 3.47
N GLN A 56 5.81 -9.27 2.66
CA GLN A 56 6.68 -10.42 2.50
C GLN A 56 7.99 -9.95 1.88
N GLN A 57 9.09 -10.15 2.61
CA GLN A 57 10.44 -9.72 2.21
C GLN A 57 11.00 -10.48 1.00
N VAL A 58 10.32 -11.56 0.58
CA VAL A 58 10.69 -12.43 -0.53
C VAL A 58 9.42 -12.90 -1.23
N PRO A 59 9.34 -12.80 -2.57
CA PRO A 59 8.18 -13.28 -3.33
C PRO A 59 7.87 -14.76 -3.04
N GLN A 60 6.59 -15.07 -2.84
CA GLN A 60 6.13 -16.44 -2.55
C GLN A 60 5.58 -17.18 -3.77
N HIS A 61 5.32 -16.45 -4.85
CA HIS A 61 4.69 -16.96 -6.07
C HIS A 61 5.41 -16.48 -7.34
N GLY A 62 4.90 -16.88 -8.50
CA GLY A 62 5.45 -16.56 -9.81
C GLY A 62 6.86 -17.09 -10.09
N LEU A 63 7.41 -16.64 -11.21
CA LEU A 63 8.76 -17.03 -11.67
C LEU A 63 9.89 -16.44 -10.81
N VAL A 64 9.57 -15.48 -9.95
CA VAL A 64 10.52 -14.85 -9.01
C VAL A 64 10.42 -15.41 -7.59
N LYS A 65 9.64 -16.46 -7.37
CA LYS A 65 9.51 -17.11 -6.08
C LYS A 65 10.88 -17.40 -5.45
N GLY A 66 11.10 -16.90 -4.24
CA GLY A 66 12.34 -17.12 -3.49
C GLY A 66 13.54 -16.28 -3.95
N MET A 67 13.37 -15.38 -4.93
CA MET A 67 14.44 -14.50 -5.40
C MET A 67 14.59 -13.29 -4.49
N ARG A 68 15.83 -12.93 -4.17
CA ARG A 68 16.20 -11.75 -3.40
C ARG A 68 17.54 -11.24 -3.89
N LEU A 69 17.59 -9.97 -4.27
CA LEU A 69 18.79 -9.31 -4.76
C LEU A 69 19.75 -8.97 -3.61
N PRO A 70 21.08 -9.12 -3.78
CA PRO A 70 22.07 -8.81 -2.76
C PRO A 70 21.98 -7.39 -2.18
N VAL A 71 21.58 -6.40 -2.99
CA VAL A 71 21.47 -5.01 -2.54
C VAL A 71 20.39 -4.80 -1.47
N GLN A 72 19.37 -5.68 -1.43
CA GLN A 72 18.28 -5.61 -0.47
C GLN A 72 18.74 -5.75 0.99
N ASP A 73 19.93 -6.29 1.24
CA ASP A 73 20.50 -6.37 2.60
C ASP A 73 20.94 -5.02 3.17
N TYR A 74 20.87 -3.97 2.35
CA TYR A 74 21.22 -2.58 2.66
C TYR A 74 20.04 -1.61 2.47
N MET A 75 18.86 -2.13 2.12
CA MET A 75 17.66 -1.33 1.91
C MET A 75 16.77 -1.37 3.15
N LEU A 76 16.06 -0.27 3.43
CA LEU A 76 14.99 -0.25 4.42
C LEU A 76 13.80 -1.04 3.87
N SER A 77 13.31 -2.02 4.62
CA SER A 77 12.17 -2.83 4.17
C SER A 77 10.87 -2.03 4.23
N ASN A 78 9.88 -2.37 3.41
CA ASN A 78 8.58 -1.68 3.47
C ASN A 78 7.91 -1.76 4.85
N ALA A 79 8.12 -2.87 5.57
CA ALA A 79 7.62 -3.05 6.93
C ALA A 79 8.33 -2.10 7.92
N ASP A 80 9.65 -1.96 7.79
CA ASP A 80 10.43 -1.05 8.62
C ASP A 80 10.12 0.42 8.28
N THR A 81 9.97 0.77 6.99
CA THR A 81 9.51 2.10 6.55
C THR A 81 8.16 2.45 7.19
N ALA A 82 7.17 1.57 7.07
CA ALA A 82 5.85 1.79 7.68
C ALA A 82 5.93 1.92 9.21
N GLN A 83 6.82 1.15 9.85
CA GLN A 83 7.05 1.26 11.29
C GLN A 83 7.69 2.61 11.68
N VAL A 84 8.63 3.10 10.88
CA VAL A 84 9.27 4.40 11.10
C VAL A 84 8.26 5.53 10.92
N GLU A 85 7.45 5.48 9.85
CA GLU A 85 6.40 6.49 9.62
C GLU A 85 5.34 6.49 10.72
N ASP A 86 4.84 5.32 11.13
CA ASP A 86 3.93 5.22 12.28
C ASP A 86 4.53 5.86 13.55
N ALA A 87 5.82 5.69 13.79
CA ALA A 87 6.50 6.29 14.94
C ALA A 87 6.60 7.81 14.81
N ARG A 88 6.92 8.32 13.61
CA ARG A 88 6.95 9.77 13.34
C ARG A 88 5.58 10.39 13.54
N SER A 89 4.55 9.80 12.95
CA SER A 89 3.15 10.18 13.15
C SER A 89 2.74 10.20 14.63
N ALA A 90 3.18 9.23 15.43
CA ALA A 90 2.89 9.23 16.87
C ALA A 90 3.54 10.42 17.61
N VAL A 91 4.76 10.81 17.25
CA VAL A 91 5.43 12.00 17.81
C VAL A 91 4.69 13.27 17.38
N GLU A 92 4.38 13.39 16.09
CA GLU A 92 3.66 14.54 15.53
C GLU A 92 2.28 14.71 16.17
N SER A 93 1.49 13.62 16.30
CA SER A 93 0.20 13.65 16.98
C SER A 93 0.32 14.10 18.43
N ALA A 94 1.31 13.60 19.17
CA ALA A 94 1.55 14.00 20.54
C ALA A 94 2.00 15.47 20.66
N CYS A 95 2.75 15.98 19.68
CA CYS A 95 3.14 17.38 19.61
C CYS A 95 1.94 18.28 19.31
N MET A 96 1.18 17.99 18.25
CA MET A 96 -0.02 18.74 17.87
C MET A 96 -1.03 18.83 19.02
N GLN A 97 -1.19 17.74 19.78
CA GLN A 97 -2.05 17.72 20.96
C GLN A 97 -1.61 18.71 22.05
N ARG A 98 -0.30 18.93 22.25
CA ARG A 98 0.21 19.94 23.20
C ARG A 98 -0.09 21.37 22.76
N HIS A 99 -0.21 21.60 21.46
CA HIS A 99 -0.62 22.89 20.89
C HIS A 99 -2.14 23.03 20.77
N GLY A 100 -2.92 22.06 21.26
CA GLY A 100 -4.38 22.09 21.23
C GLY A 100 -4.99 21.72 19.89
N PHE A 101 -4.19 21.18 18.96
CA PHE A 101 -4.65 20.69 17.67
C PHE A 101 -4.91 19.18 17.71
N THR A 102 -5.82 18.72 16.86
CA THR A 102 -6.01 17.29 16.60
C THR A 102 -5.25 16.92 15.34
N PHE A 103 -4.50 15.82 15.39
CA PHE A 103 -3.82 15.23 14.24
C PHE A 103 -3.86 13.71 14.37
N ASN A 104 -4.61 13.06 13.49
CA ASN A 104 -4.84 11.61 13.50
C ASN A 104 -4.53 11.02 12.11
N PRO A 105 -3.24 10.92 11.74
CA PRO A 105 -2.87 10.33 10.46
C PRO A 105 -3.23 8.84 10.42
N PRO A 106 -3.59 8.30 9.24
CA PRO A 106 -3.78 6.87 9.07
C PRO A 106 -2.45 6.12 9.29
N SER A 107 -2.52 4.86 9.72
CA SER A 107 -1.30 4.05 9.89
C SER A 107 -0.67 3.70 8.55
N ALA A 108 0.64 3.90 8.45
CA ALA A 108 1.44 3.55 7.28
C ALA A 108 1.56 2.04 7.07
N ARG A 109 1.28 1.21 8.09
CA ARG A 109 1.28 -0.26 7.95
C ARG A 109 0.16 -0.78 7.04
N GLY A 110 -0.84 0.03 6.73
CA GLY A 110 -1.94 -0.30 5.81
C GLY A 110 -1.75 0.18 4.37
N THR A 111 -0.73 1.00 4.10
CA THR A 111 -0.57 1.70 2.81
C THR A 111 0.50 1.07 1.91
N VAL A 112 1.31 0.12 2.41
CA VAL A 112 2.27 -0.62 1.58
C VAL A 112 1.49 -1.46 0.57
N PRO A 113 1.61 -1.21 -0.74
CA PRO A 113 0.85 -1.99 -1.72
C PRO A 113 1.27 -3.46 -1.66
N VAL A 114 0.28 -4.34 -1.66
CA VAL A 114 0.50 -5.80 -1.62
C VAL A 114 1.31 -6.21 -2.85
N GLY A 115 2.44 -6.87 -2.63
CA GLY A 115 3.23 -7.46 -3.71
C GLY A 115 4.45 -6.67 -4.16
N TYR A 116 4.96 -5.76 -3.34
CA TYR A 116 6.25 -5.13 -3.58
C TYR A 116 7.15 -5.32 -2.37
N ASP A 117 8.29 -5.97 -2.57
CA ASP A 117 9.42 -5.82 -1.67
C ASP A 117 10.20 -4.55 -2.03
N GLU A 118 11.18 -4.19 -1.22
CA GLU A 118 11.98 -2.97 -1.39
C GLU A 118 12.74 -2.89 -2.73
N ALA A 119 12.97 -4.02 -3.41
CA ALA A 119 13.57 -4.05 -4.75
C ALA A 119 12.54 -4.28 -5.87
N ASN A 120 11.25 -4.25 -5.55
CA ASN A 120 10.14 -4.50 -6.46
C ASN A 120 10.24 -5.88 -7.14
N MET A 121 10.76 -6.91 -6.47
CA MET A 121 11.08 -8.21 -7.08
C MET A 121 9.91 -8.86 -7.83
N GLU A 122 8.67 -8.72 -7.34
CA GLU A 122 7.48 -9.30 -7.97
C GLU A 122 7.18 -8.72 -9.36
N ARG A 123 7.49 -7.44 -9.60
CA ARG A 123 7.29 -6.77 -10.89
C ARG A 123 8.57 -6.29 -11.56
N ARG A 124 9.75 -6.55 -10.96
CA ARG A 124 11.06 -6.13 -11.45
C ARG A 124 11.29 -6.58 -12.89
N TYR A 125 10.89 -7.80 -13.24
CA TYR A 125 11.01 -8.35 -14.59
C TYR A 125 9.68 -8.38 -15.36
N GLY A 126 8.78 -7.44 -15.03
CA GLY A 126 7.39 -7.41 -15.48
C GLY A 126 6.51 -8.39 -14.71
N LEU A 127 5.32 -8.70 -15.23
CA LEU A 127 4.42 -9.70 -14.64
C LEU A 127 5.06 -11.10 -14.67
N THR A 128 5.14 -11.77 -13.52
CA THR A 128 5.80 -13.10 -13.43
C THR A 128 4.93 -14.19 -12.83
N ASP A 129 3.75 -13.86 -12.34
CA ASP A 129 2.83 -14.81 -11.71
C ASP A 129 1.68 -15.21 -12.63
N GLU A 130 1.53 -16.50 -12.86
CA GLU A 130 0.53 -17.07 -13.78
C GLU A 130 -0.90 -16.96 -13.23
N ALA A 131 -1.08 -17.08 -11.90
CA ALA A 131 -2.38 -16.94 -11.27
C ALA A 131 -2.84 -15.47 -11.30
N VAL A 132 -1.93 -14.53 -11.03
CA VAL A 132 -2.19 -13.09 -11.19
C VAL A 132 -2.50 -12.76 -12.64
N ALA A 133 -1.71 -13.26 -13.59
CA ALA A 133 -1.97 -13.06 -15.02
C ALA A 133 -3.36 -13.54 -15.44
N GLY A 134 -3.77 -14.73 -14.97
CA GLY A 134 -5.06 -15.34 -15.29
C GLY A 134 -6.27 -14.66 -14.67
N THR A 135 -6.08 -13.88 -13.59
CA THR A 135 -7.18 -13.28 -12.82
C THR A 135 -7.23 -11.76 -12.92
N HIS A 136 -6.07 -11.10 -12.96
CA HIS A 136 -5.90 -9.64 -12.92
C HIS A 136 -5.29 -9.09 -14.22
N GLY A 137 -4.88 -9.93 -15.17
CA GLY A 137 -4.18 -9.43 -16.35
C GLY A 137 -2.84 -8.78 -15.95
N TYR A 138 -2.60 -7.56 -16.42
CA TYR A 138 -1.42 -6.78 -16.02
C TYR A 138 -1.67 -5.93 -14.77
N GLN A 139 -2.93 -5.75 -14.37
CA GLN A 139 -3.32 -4.96 -13.20
C GLN A 139 -2.66 -5.46 -11.92
N LEU A 140 -2.56 -4.55 -10.95
CA LEU A 140 -2.00 -4.81 -9.63
C LEU A 140 -3.12 -5.27 -8.68
N PRO A 141 -2.97 -6.44 -8.03
CA PRO A 141 -3.94 -6.86 -7.02
C PRO A 141 -3.92 -5.90 -5.84
N GLY A 142 -5.09 -5.48 -5.36
CA GLY A 142 -5.21 -4.73 -4.11
C GLY A 142 -4.81 -3.25 -4.16
N VAL A 143 -4.66 -2.64 -5.34
CA VAL A 143 -4.64 -1.18 -5.45
C VAL A 143 -6.05 -0.67 -5.17
N ALA A 144 -6.18 0.20 -4.17
CA ALA A 144 -7.45 0.82 -3.81
C ALA A 144 -8.05 1.58 -5.00
N ASP A 145 -9.37 1.78 -4.99
CA ASP A 145 -10.05 2.58 -6.00
C ASP A 145 -9.48 4.02 -5.94
N PRO A 146 -8.99 4.61 -7.05
CA PRO A 146 -8.51 5.99 -7.07
C PRO A 146 -9.54 7.00 -6.54
N SER A 147 -10.84 6.66 -6.60
CA SER A 147 -11.89 7.48 -5.99
C SER A 147 -11.89 7.44 -4.46
N GLN A 148 -11.38 6.37 -3.84
CA GLN A 148 -11.14 6.32 -2.39
C GLN A 148 -9.89 7.10 -2.01
N GLU A 149 -8.81 6.98 -2.78
CA GLU A 149 -7.58 7.76 -2.57
C GLU A 149 -7.83 9.27 -2.74
N GLN A 150 -8.62 9.67 -3.75
CA GLN A 150 -9.07 11.06 -3.93
C GLN A 150 -10.03 11.50 -2.82
N ALA A 151 -10.94 10.64 -2.36
CA ALA A 151 -11.85 10.97 -1.26
C ALA A 151 -11.11 11.09 0.08
N GLU A 152 -10.05 10.32 0.30
CA GLU A 152 -9.15 10.43 1.46
C GLU A 152 -8.33 11.71 1.39
N SER A 153 -7.74 12.03 0.24
CA SER A 153 -7.04 13.31 0.00
C SER A 153 -7.98 14.51 0.17
N ASP A 154 -9.18 14.47 -0.39
CA ASP A 154 -10.18 15.53 -0.26
C ASP A 154 -10.71 15.64 1.18
N ALA A 155 -10.77 14.53 1.92
CA ALA A 155 -11.15 14.52 3.34
C ALA A 155 -10.04 15.04 4.25
N GLU A 156 -8.78 14.80 3.89
CA GLU A 156 -7.59 15.35 4.56
C GLU A 156 -7.46 16.86 4.31
N GLU A 157 -7.75 17.32 3.08
CA GLU A 157 -7.82 18.74 2.74
C GLU A 157 -9.00 19.45 3.42
N LYS A 158 -10.13 18.75 3.60
CA LYS A 158 -11.34 19.27 4.28
C LYS A 158 -11.41 18.97 5.77
N ALA A 159 -10.34 18.46 6.38
CA ALA A 159 -10.32 18.19 7.81
C ALA A 159 -10.67 19.48 8.58
N GLU A 160 -11.86 19.51 9.18
CA GLU A 160 -12.34 20.64 9.98
C GLU A 160 -11.31 20.96 11.07
N GLY A 161 -10.69 22.14 11.01
CA GLY A 161 -9.68 22.60 11.98
C GLY A 161 -8.26 22.80 11.45
N ARG A 162 -7.97 22.46 10.19
CA ARG A 162 -6.71 22.86 9.54
C ARG A 162 -6.72 24.36 9.23
N THR A 163 -5.75 25.09 9.74
CA THR A 163 -5.59 26.55 9.64
C THR A 163 -4.12 26.89 9.43
N ASP A 164 -3.78 28.12 9.02
CA ASP A 164 -2.39 28.58 8.93
C ASP A 164 -1.60 28.35 10.23
N ALA A 165 -2.28 28.47 11.39
CA ALA A 165 -1.67 28.20 12.69
C ALA A 165 -1.42 26.70 12.93
N TRP A 166 -2.30 25.84 12.42
CA TRP A 166 -2.13 24.39 12.47
C TRP A 166 -0.94 23.97 11.61
N ASP A 167 -0.87 24.44 10.35
CA ASP A 167 0.22 24.10 9.42
C ASP A 167 1.57 24.59 9.97
N LYS A 168 1.58 25.81 10.52
CA LYS A 168 2.79 26.37 11.13
C LYS A 168 3.32 25.52 12.28
N VAL A 169 2.45 25.07 13.20
CA VAL A 169 2.88 24.23 14.32
C VAL A 169 3.36 22.87 13.82
N LEU A 170 2.68 22.26 12.84
CA LEU A 170 3.13 21.00 12.27
C LEU A 170 4.52 21.14 11.64
N ASP A 171 4.70 22.11 10.76
CA ASP A 171 5.91 22.27 9.95
C ASP A 171 7.12 22.81 10.72
N GLU A 172 6.92 23.80 11.60
CA GLU A 172 8.00 24.47 12.29
C GLU A 172 8.37 23.83 13.64
N GLU A 173 7.46 23.05 14.25
CA GLU A 173 7.67 22.48 15.60
C GLU A 173 7.57 20.95 15.62
N CYS A 174 6.46 20.38 15.14
CA CYS A 174 6.18 18.95 15.32
C CYS A 174 6.97 18.03 14.38
N ILE A 175 7.12 18.39 13.10
CA ILE A 175 7.98 17.65 12.15
C ILE A 175 9.44 17.67 12.60
N PRO A 176 10.03 18.82 13.01
CA PRO A 176 11.38 18.85 13.59
C PRO A 176 11.54 17.96 14.84
N GLU A 177 10.54 17.92 15.73
CA GLU A 177 10.58 17.03 16.89
C GLU A 177 10.57 15.55 16.50
N ALA A 178 9.76 15.16 15.51
CA ALA A 178 9.78 13.80 14.97
C ALA A 178 11.11 13.46 14.29
N ASN A 179 11.70 14.43 13.56
CA ASN A 179 13.03 14.29 12.97
C ASN A 179 14.12 14.09 14.03
N GLU A 180 14.03 14.78 15.17
CA GLU A 180 14.97 14.62 16.28
C GLU A 180 14.80 13.27 16.99
N LYS A 181 13.56 12.88 17.30
CA LYS A 181 13.26 11.68 18.10
C LYS A 181 13.39 10.39 17.33
N VAL A 182 12.89 10.36 16.09
CA VAL A 182 12.88 9.17 15.25
C VAL A 182 14.05 9.21 14.27
N GLY A 183 14.20 10.33 13.57
CA GLY A 183 15.07 10.46 12.41
C GLY A 183 14.27 10.57 11.12
N ILE A 184 14.96 10.94 10.04
CA ILE A 184 14.39 11.12 8.70
C ILE A 184 14.72 9.87 7.88
N ILE A 185 13.73 9.32 7.17
CA ILE A 185 14.00 8.31 6.14
C ILE A 185 14.86 8.97 5.07
N ASP A 186 16.03 8.38 4.83
CA ASP A 186 17.20 9.08 4.31
C ASP A 186 16.93 9.86 3.01
N PRO A 187 17.33 11.14 2.91
CA PRO A 187 17.30 11.88 1.64
C PRO A 187 18.27 11.33 0.58
N THR A 188 19.23 10.48 0.96
CA THR A 188 20.06 9.73 0.03
C THR A 188 19.69 8.25 0.04
N ASP A 189 19.79 7.52 -1.07
CA ASP A 189 19.53 6.08 -1.06
C ASP A 189 20.51 5.32 -1.97
N PRO A 190 21.79 5.19 -1.56
CA PRO A 190 22.77 4.43 -2.33
C PRO A 190 22.31 3.01 -2.68
N ALA A 191 21.62 2.31 -1.78
CA ALA A 191 21.14 0.96 -2.06
C ALA A 191 20.04 0.94 -3.14
N GLY A 192 19.06 1.85 -3.06
CA GLY A 192 18.05 2.03 -4.10
C GLY A 192 18.64 2.48 -5.43
N GLU A 193 19.61 3.39 -5.43
CA GLU A 193 20.34 3.82 -6.63
C GLU A 193 21.07 2.65 -7.31
N LEU A 194 21.78 1.83 -6.53
CA LEU A 194 22.46 0.64 -7.06
C LEU A 194 21.46 -0.40 -7.57
N SER A 195 20.31 -0.54 -6.91
CA SER A 195 19.20 -1.38 -7.38
C SER A 195 18.67 -0.89 -8.74
N ALA A 196 18.38 0.40 -8.89
CA ALA A 196 17.91 0.96 -10.15
C ALA A 196 18.97 0.80 -11.27
N GLN A 197 20.24 1.10 -10.95
CA GLN A 197 21.34 0.97 -11.90
C GLN A 197 21.56 -0.49 -12.34
N SER A 198 21.49 -1.46 -11.41
CA SER A 198 21.71 -2.87 -11.76
C SER A 198 20.69 -3.39 -12.76
N PHE A 199 19.43 -2.98 -12.59
CA PHE A 199 18.36 -3.29 -13.52
C PHE A 199 18.65 -2.71 -14.92
N GLU A 200 18.92 -1.41 -14.98
CA GLU A 200 19.13 -0.67 -16.22
C GLU A 200 20.35 -1.17 -17.01
N VAL A 201 21.42 -1.53 -16.33
CA VAL A 201 22.64 -2.04 -16.98
C VAL A 201 22.41 -3.48 -17.47
N THR A 202 21.85 -4.35 -16.63
CA THR A 202 21.79 -5.79 -16.94
C THR A 202 20.78 -6.12 -18.03
N LYS A 203 19.73 -5.32 -18.22
CA LYS A 203 18.75 -5.49 -19.30
C LYS A 203 19.38 -5.51 -20.70
N THR A 204 20.53 -4.85 -20.84
CA THR A 204 21.28 -4.74 -22.10
C THR A 204 22.38 -5.79 -22.26
N GLN A 205 22.65 -6.61 -21.24
CA GLN A 205 23.69 -7.63 -21.31
C GLN A 205 23.31 -8.77 -22.26
N VAL A 206 24.30 -9.31 -22.98
CA VAL A 206 24.11 -10.34 -24.02
C VAL A 206 23.25 -11.52 -23.58
N PRO A 207 23.41 -12.12 -22.38
CA PRO A 207 22.53 -13.20 -21.95
C PRO A 207 21.06 -12.77 -21.84
N VAL A 208 20.82 -11.57 -21.31
CA VAL A 208 19.48 -11.02 -21.08
C VAL A 208 18.81 -10.64 -22.40
N THR A 209 19.52 -9.96 -23.30
CA THR A 209 18.99 -9.59 -24.62
C THR A 209 18.67 -10.82 -25.48
N LYS A 210 19.46 -11.90 -25.36
CA LYS A 210 19.14 -13.18 -26.01
C LYS A 210 17.86 -13.81 -25.45
N ALA A 211 17.68 -13.79 -24.13
CA ALA A 211 16.45 -14.29 -23.51
C ALA A 211 15.23 -13.43 -23.85
N LEU A 212 15.40 -12.10 -23.92
CA LEU A 212 14.38 -11.15 -24.39
C LEU A 212 13.97 -11.44 -25.84
N ALA A 213 14.92 -11.71 -26.74
CA ALA A 213 14.62 -12.06 -28.12
C ALA A 213 13.85 -13.39 -28.22
N ALA A 214 14.20 -14.39 -27.40
CA ALA A 214 13.47 -15.65 -27.31
C ALA A 214 12.04 -15.47 -26.78
N TRP A 215 11.88 -14.64 -25.74
CA TRP A 215 10.58 -14.26 -25.20
C TRP A 215 9.72 -13.55 -26.25
N SER A 216 10.27 -12.53 -26.92
CA SER A 216 9.55 -11.77 -27.95
C SER A 216 9.14 -12.66 -29.12
N SER A 217 10.00 -13.60 -29.53
CA SER A 217 9.66 -14.61 -30.54
C SER A 217 8.50 -15.53 -30.11
N CYS A 218 8.44 -15.87 -28.82
CA CYS A 218 7.31 -16.61 -28.25
C CYS A 218 6.03 -15.78 -28.26
N MET A 219 6.08 -14.52 -27.84
CA MET A 219 4.92 -13.62 -27.86
C MET A 219 4.38 -13.42 -29.27
N ASN A 220 5.25 -13.27 -30.28
CA ASN A 220 4.85 -13.17 -31.67
C ASN A 220 4.09 -14.42 -32.16
N ARG A 221 4.53 -15.63 -31.77
CA ARG A 221 3.78 -16.87 -32.07
C ARG A 221 2.45 -16.96 -31.34
N ALA A 222 2.34 -16.33 -30.18
CA ALA A 222 1.09 -16.19 -29.44
C ALA A 222 0.18 -15.07 -30.00
N GLY A 223 0.60 -14.34 -31.04
CA GLY A 223 -0.17 -13.27 -31.68
C GLY A 223 0.06 -11.88 -31.08
N HIS A 224 1.11 -11.68 -30.28
CA HIS A 224 1.43 -10.43 -29.61
C HIS A 224 2.79 -9.88 -30.05
N SER A 225 2.81 -8.67 -30.62
CA SER A 225 4.03 -8.01 -31.08
C SER A 225 4.62 -7.13 -29.98
N LEU A 226 5.28 -7.74 -29.00
CA LEU A 226 5.93 -7.03 -27.89
C LEU A 226 7.46 -7.13 -27.97
N ARG A 227 8.14 -6.01 -27.71
CA ARG A 227 9.62 -5.92 -27.74
C ARG A 227 10.25 -6.07 -26.36
N SER A 228 9.51 -5.71 -25.31
CA SER A 228 9.92 -5.87 -23.92
C SER A 228 8.74 -6.28 -23.06
N PRO A 229 8.93 -7.16 -22.05
CA PRO A 229 7.89 -7.44 -21.06
C PRO A 229 7.55 -6.22 -20.19
N LEU A 230 8.40 -5.19 -20.17
CA LEU A 230 8.14 -3.94 -19.45
C LEU A 230 7.13 -3.05 -20.19
N ASP A 231 7.03 -3.21 -21.51
CA ASP A 231 6.08 -2.47 -22.34
C ASP A 231 4.72 -3.19 -22.43
N ALA A 232 4.63 -4.41 -21.90
CA ALA A 232 3.50 -5.31 -22.13
C ALA A 232 2.17 -4.80 -21.56
N ALA A 233 2.23 -3.96 -20.52
CA ALA A 233 1.07 -3.31 -19.92
C ALA A 233 0.66 -2.02 -20.64
N ALA A 234 1.48 -1.46 -21.55
CA ALA A 234 1.21 -0.17 -22.17
C ALA A 234 -0.04 -0.17 -23.06
N ASP A 235 -0.34 -1.31 -23.69
CA ASP A 235 -1.55 -1.51 -24.50
C ASP A 235 -2.82 -1.73 -23.64
N PHE A 236 -2.66 -1.84 -22.31
CA PHE A 236 -3.72 -2.07 -21.34
C PHE A 236 -3.63 -1.06 -20.19
N PRO A 237 -3.84 0.24 -20.45
CA PRO A 237 -3.81 1.24 -19.39
C PRO A 237 -4.84 0.85 -18.33
N SER A 238 -4.40 0.75 -17.08
CA SER A 238 -5.32 0.55 -15.96
C SER A 238 -6.23 1.78 -15.86
N ASP A 239 -7.46 1.57 -15.39
CA ASP A 239 -8.37 2.69 -15.14
C ASP A 239 -7.76 3.72 -14.18
N ALA A 240 -6.99 3.26 -13.20
CA ALA A 240 -6.22 4.11 -12.30
C ALA A 240 -5.21 5.02 -13.05
N ALA A 241 -4.51 4.49 -14.06
CA ALA A 241 -3.58 5.28 -14.86
C ALA A 241 -4.26 6.39 -15.68
N VAL A 242 -5.59 6.34 -15.84
CA VAL A 242 -6.39 7.33 -16.56
C VAL A 242 -7.46 8.00 -15.68
N GLY A 243 -7.34 7.91 -14.35
CA GLY A 243 -8.21 8.58 -13.39
C GLY A 243 -9.65 8.04 -13.37
N ARG A 244 -9.84 6.75 -13.65
CA ARG A 244 -11.12 6.05 -13.63
C ARG A 244 -11.16 5.01 -12.52
N SER A 245 -12.37 4.68 -12.07
CA SER A 245 -12.58 3.59 -11.11
C SER A 245 -12.10 2.25 -11.69
N PRO A 246 -11.47 1.37 -10.89
CA PRO A 246 -10.89 0.13 -11.39
C PRO A 246 -11.95 -0.77 -12.02
N SER A 247 -11.80 -1.10 -13.30
CA SER A 247 -12.60 -2.12 -13.95
C SER A 247 -11.86 -3.45 -14.04
N LYS A 248 -12.64 -4.53 -14.11
CA LYS A 248 -12.10 -5.87 -14.31
C LYS A 248 -11.26 -5.92 -15.59
N PRO A 249 -10.11 -6.64 -15.57
CA PRO A 249 -9.25 -6.73 -16.74
C PRO A 249 -10.01 -7.30 -17.93
N SER A 250 -9.69 -6.77 -19.11
CA SER A 250 -10.34 -7.25 -20.34
C SER A 250 -9.91 -8.70 -20.63
N ARG A 251 -10.74 -9.45 -21.36
CA ARG A 251 -10.33 -10.80 -21.80
C ARG A 251 -9.07 -10.77 -22.67
N ALA A 252 -8.83 -9.68 -23.41
CA ALA A 252 -7.62 -9.51 -24.22
C ALA A 252 -6.39 -9.31 -23.34
N GLU A 253 -6.52 -8.52 -22.27
CA GLU A 253 -5.48 -8.29 -21.27
C GLU A 253 -5.08 -9.60 -20.59
N VAL A 254 -6.04 -10.33 -20.03
CA VAL A 254 -5.80 -11.62 -19.36
C VAL A 254 -5.10 -12.62 -20.29
N ARG A 255 -5.52 -12.72 -21.56
CA ARG A 255 -4.85 -13.59 -22.55
C ARG A 255 -3.41 -13.15 -22.81
N THR A 256 -3.18 -11.86 -22.97
CA THR A 256 -1.84 -11.32 -23.26
C THR A 256 -0.90 -11.52 -22.06
N ALA A 257 -1.38 -11.23 -20.85
CA ALA A 257 -0.66 -11.45 -19.59
C ALA A 257 -0.31 -12.93 -19.37
N THR A 258 -1.26 -13.84 -19.65
CA THR A 258 -1.04 -15.28 -19.52
C THR A 258 0.01 -15.77 -20.54
N ALA A 259 -0.06 -15.27 -21.78
CA ALA A 259 0.95 -15.55 -22.80
C ALA A 259 2.33 -15.02 -22.40
N ASP A 260 2.40 -13.81 -21.83
CA ASP A 260 3.64 -13.20 -21.35
C ASP A 260 4.34 -14.07 -20.29
N VAL A 261 3.63 -14.48 -19.23
CA VAL A 261 4.21 -15.34 -18.18
C VAL A 261 4.65 -16.70 -18.75
N THR A 262 3.85 -17.28 -19.65
CA THR A 262 4.20 -18.54 -20.35
C THR A 262 5.47 -18.39 -21.19
N CYS A 263 5.59 -17.29 -21.92
CA CYS A 263 6.76 -16.98 -22.73
C CYS A 263 7.99 -16.65 -21.88
N LYS A 264 7.83 -16.02 -20.71
CA LYS A 264 8.92 -15.80 -19.74
C LYS A 264 9.44 -17.12 -19.19
N LYS A 265 8.53 -18.05 -18.85
CA LYS A 265 8.87 -19.38 -18.37
C LYS A 265 9.65 -20.18 -19.43
N SER A 266 9.18 -20.21 -20.67
CA SER A 266 9.82 -20.98 -21.75
C SER A 266 11.14 -20.40 -22.24
N SER A 267 11.31 -19.08 -22.22
CA SER A 267 12.57 -18.41 -22.59
C SER A 267 13.61 -18.41 -21.46
N GLY A 268 13.19 -18.66 -20.21
CA GLY A 268 14.04 -18.53 -19.03
C GLY A 268 14.42 -17.09 -18.69
N LEU A 269 13.70 -16.11 -19.25
CA LEU A 269 14.05 -14.69 -19.17
C LEU A 269 14.28 -14.20 -17.74
N VAL A 270 13.34 -14.48 -16.84
CA VAL A 270 13.40 -14.05 -15.44
C VAL A 270 14.66 -14.57 -14.74
N ALA A 271 14.96 -15.86 -14.87
CA ALA A 271 16.13 -16.46 -14.23
C ALA A 271 17.46 -15.93 -14.79
N VAL A 272 17.54 -15.72 -16.11
CA VAL A 272 18.73 -15.17 -16.77
C VAL A 272 19.00 -13.74 -16.33
N TRP A 273 17.95 -12.91 -16.29
CA TRP A 273 18.07 -11.51 -15.88
C TRP A 273 18.42 -11.39 -14.40
N TYR A 274 17.73 -12.12 -13.53
CA TYR A 274 18.05 -12.18 -12.09
C TYR A 274 19.51 -12.57 -11.84
N LYS A 275 20.01 -13.62 -12.51
CA LYS A 275 21.41 -14.03 -12.37
C LYS A 275 22.39 -12.94 -12.82
N ALA A 276 22.08 -12.21 -13.89
CA ALA A 276 22.90 -11.10 -14.37
C ALA A 276 22.94 -9.96 -13.33
N GLU A 277 21.80 -9.64 -12.71
CA GLU A 277 21.71 -8.65 -11.65
C GLU A 277 22.47 -9.04 -10.39
N VAL A 278 22.30 -10.27 -9.89
CA VAL A 278 23.05 -10.75 -8.72
C VAL A 278 24.56 -10.61 -8.95
N ALA A 279 25.05 -11.01 -10.12
CA ALA A 279 26.47 -10.93 -10.46
C ALA A 279 26.97 -9.47 -10.60
N TYR A 280 26.12 -8.57 -11.09
CA TYR A 280 26.45 -7.16 -11.23
C TYR A 280 26.44 -6.44 -9.87
N GLN A 281 25.40 -6.66 -9.07
CA GLN A 281 25.28 -6.10 -7.73
C GLN A 281 26.39 -6.55 -6.81
N ALA A 282 26.84 -7.81 -6.89
CA ALA A 282 27.99 -8.28 -6.11
C ALA A 282 29.24 -7.40 -6.32
N LYS A 283 29.46 -6.91 -7.56
CA LYS A 283 30.56 -5.99 -7.88
C LYS A 283 30.28 -4.58 -7.38
N GLN A 284 29.06 -4.08 -7.56
CA GLN A 284 28.66 -2.76 -7.06
C GLN A 284 28.79 -2.67 -5.53
N ILE A 285 28.30 -3.67 -4.81
CA ILE A 285 28.37 -3.75 -3.34
C ILE A 285 29.82 -3.75 -2.87
N ALA A 286 30.70 -4.51 -3.54
CA ALA A 286 32.13 -4.50 -3.22
C ALA A 286 32.74 -3.10 -3.41
N ALA A 287 32.37 -2.39 -4.48
CA ALA A 287 32.88 -1.06 -4.79
C ALA A 287 32.31 0.05 -3.87
N HIS A 288 31.08 -0.09 -3.40
CA HIS A 288 30.36 0.93 -2.60
C HIS A 288 30.20 0.52 -1.14
N LYS A 289 31.01 -0.44 -0.66
CA LYS A 289 30.86 -1.08 0.65
C LYS A 289 30.70 -0.08 1.79
N ASN A 290 31.54 0.95 1.85
CA ASN A 290 31.49 1.92 2.96
C ASN A 290 30.20 2.74 2.95
N GLN A 291 29.72 3.17 1.78
CA GLN A 291 28.46 3.92 1.66
C GLN A 291 27.27 3.06 2.08
N LEU A 292 27.23 1.81 1.62
CA LEU A 292 26.17 0.86 1.98
C LEU A 292 26.18 0.50 3.47
N GLN A 293 27.34 0.36 4.10
CA GLN A 293 27.43 0.11 5.55
C GLN A 293 27.00 1.33 6.38
N THR A 294 27.31 2.54 5.91
CA THR A 294 26.82 3.78 6.53
C THR A 294 25.30 3.84 6.46
N GLN A 295 24.71 3.58 5.29
CA GLN A 295 23.25 3.49 5.12
C GLN A 295 22.64 2.47 6.08
N LYS A 296 23.13 1.22 6.06
CA LYS A 296 22.65 0.14 6.94
C LYS A 296 22.70 0.50 8.42
N SER A 297 23.77 1.17 8.85
CA SER A 297 23.93 1.58 10.25
C SER A 297 22.97 2.69 10.64
N ARG A 298 22.66 3.62 9.73
CA ARG A 298 21.67 4.67 9.96
C ARG A 298 20.26 4.11 9.97
N ASP A 299 19.91 3.24 9.01
CA ASP A 299 18.59 2.60 8.94
C ASP A 299 18.32 1.76 10.20
N ALA A 300 19.34 1.06 10.73
CA ALA A 300 19.23 0.35 12.00
C ALA A 300 18.94 1.28 13.20
N LYS A 301 19.54 2.48 13.23
CA LYS A 301 19.25 3.50 14.27
C LYS A 301 17.82 4.01 14.13
N LEU A 302 17.40 4.31 12.91
CA LEU A 302 16.04 4.79 12.60
C LEU A 302 14.98 3.81 13.09
N ILE A 303 15.15 2.51 12.79
CA ILE A 303 14.27 1.44 13.27
C ILE A 303 14.30 1.34 14.81
N GLY A 304 15.49 1.45 15.42
CA GLY A 304 15.65 1.42 16.88
C GLY A 304 14.88 2.54 17.57
N ASN A 305 15.01 3.77 17.06
CA ASN A 305 14.29 4.94 17.56
C ASN A 305 12.77 4.79 17.38
N ALA A 306 12.33 4.34 16.21
CA ALA A 306 10.92 4.08 15.93
C ALA A 306 10.31 3.08 16.91
N ARG A 307 11.03 1.98 17.20
CA ARG A 307 10.61 1.00 18.22
C ARG A 307 10.50 1.61 19.61
N ALA A 308 11.46 2.45 20.00
CA ALA A 308 11.45 3.10 21.31
C ALA A 308 10.26 4.04 21.47
N VAL A 309 9.97 4.86 20.45
CA VAL A 309 8.80 5.76 20.42
C VAL A 309 7.50 4.96 20.53
N LEU A 310 7.34 3.91 19.71
CA LEU A 310 6.12 3.11 19.68
C LEU A 310 5.91 2.24 20.93
N ALA A 311 6.95 1.97 21.71
CA ALA A 311 6.83 1.24 22.97
C ALA A 311 6.28 2.10 24.13
N GLY A 312 6.33 3.43 24.01
CA GLY A 312 5.91 4.37 25.05
C GLY A 312 6.85 4.39 26.29
N PRO A 313 6.62 5.28 27.27
CA PRO A 313 7.51 5.45 28.42
C PRO A 313 7.55 4.31 29.46
N ASP A 314 6.72 3.27 29.37
CA ASP A 314 6.59 2.26 30.43
C ASP A 314 6.70 0.83 29.88
N ASN A 315 7.92 0.30 29.86
CA ASN A 315 8.21 -1.14 29.82
C ASN A 315 9.55 -1.44 30.52
N HIS A 316 9.75 -0.88 31.72
CA HIS A 316 10.73 -1.34 32.71
C HIS A 316 10.22 -1.08 34.12
#